data_AF-A0AAV5YHS7-F1
#
_entry.id   AF-A0AAV5YHS7-F1
#
_cell.length_a   1.000
_cell.length_b   1.000
_cell.length_c   1.000
_cell.angle_alpha   90.00
_cell.angle_beta   90.00
_cell.angle_gamma   90.00
#
_symmetry.space_group_name_H-M   'P 1'
#
loop_
_entity.id
_entity.type
_entity.pdbx_description
1 polymer ?
#
loop_
_entity_poly.entity_id
_entity_poly.type
_entity_poly.pdbx_seq_one_letter_code
_entity_poly.pdbx_strand_id
1 'polypeptide(L)'
;VDIHGNPFLSGDFSGWIIVNGTLSISGNMKINGLVYAVNDLTYNGTGTGEIKGLAISQNVRDTTATAISSDDSTTTGNSRIKFNCDNLKPPPGAPIGFSVVPGSYRELSD
;
A
#
# COMPACT_ATOMS: atom_id res chain seq x y z
N VAL A 1 -12.41 -1.32 -1.34
CA VAL A 1 -11.92 -1.45 -2.73
C VAL A 1 -11.07 -2.69 -2.77
N ASP A 2 -11.34 -3.58 -3.71
CA ASP A 2 -10.65 -4.87 -3.78
C ASP A 2 -9.92 -5.01 -5.11
N ILE A 3 -8.63 -5.32 -5.04
CA ILE A 3 -7.76 -5.54 -6.20
C ILE A 3 -7.26 -6.98 -6.16
N HIS A 4 -7.54 -7.72 -7.23
CA HIS A 4 -7.18 -9.14 -7.34
C HIS A 4 -6.29 -9.39 -8.55
N GLY A 5 -5.26 -10.21 -8.36
CA GLY A 5 -4.34 -10.64 -9.43
C GLY A 5 -3.35 -9.55 -9.85
N ASN A 6 -3.22 -9.32 -11.16
CA ASN A 6 -2.52 -8.17 -11.72
C ASN A 6 -3.45 -7.45 -12.70
N PRO A 7 -4.15 -6.38 -12.28
CA PRO A 7 -5.09 -5.66 -13.13
C PRO A 7 -4.41 -4.75 -14.16
N PHE A 8 -3.08 -4.59 -14.10
CA PHE A 8 -2.37 -3.66 -14.96
C PHE A 8 -2.02 -4.33 -16.30
N LEU A 9 -2.47 -3.70 -17.39
CA LEU A 9 -2.38 -4.23 -18.76
C LEU A 9 -0.95 -4.52 -19.24
N SER A 10 0.08 -3.94 -18.61
CA SER A 10 1.48 -4.35 -18.79
C SER A 10 2.36 -3.93 -17.61
N GLY A 11 3.02 -4.90 -16.96
CA GLY A 11 4.10 -4.66 -16.01
C GLY A 11 3.67 -4.22 -14.61
N ASP A 12 4.59 -3.54 -13.92
CA ASP A 12 4.43 -3.03 -12.56
C ASP A 12 3.65 -1.71 -12.58
N PHE A 13 2.71 -1.52 -11.65
CA PHE A 13 2.05 -0.22 -11.49
C PHE A 13 3.01 0.80 -10.91
N SER A 14 2.97 2.03 -11.41
CA SER A 14 3.73 3.15 -10.87
C SER A 14 2.81 4.34 -10.65
N GLY A 15 2.74 4.84 -9.42
CA GLY A 15 1.86 5.95 -9.07
C GLY A 15 1.25 5.82 -7.69
N TRP A 16 0.12 6.49 -7.48
CA TRP A 16 -0.56 6.55 -6.18
C TRP A 16 -1.91 5.85 -6.25
N ILE A 17 -2.18 5.01 -5.26
CA ILE A 17 -3.48 4.41 -4.99
C ILE A 17 -3.98 5.04 -3.69
N ILE A 18 -5.00 5.88 -3.78
CA ILE A 18 -5.59 6.57 -2.62
C ILE A 18 -7.05 6.13 -2.51
N VAL A 19 -7.39 5.53 -1.37
CA VAL A 19 -8.72 4.97 -1.10
C VAL A 19 -9.29 5.62 0.16
N ASN A 20 -10.42 6.32 0.01
CA ASN A 20 -11.19 6.84 1.14
C ASN A 20 -12.07 5.75 1.77
N GLY A 21 -11.41 4.78 2.40
CA GLY A 21 -12.04 3.59 2.99
C GLY A 21 -11.03 2.46 3.12
N THR A 22 -11.52 1.22 3.13
CA THR A 22 -10.69 0.01 3.17
C THR A 22 -10.21 -0.38 1.79
N LEU A 23 -8.94 -0.80 1.69
CA LEU A 23 -8.30 -1.36 0.50
C LEU A 23 -7.84 -2.79 0.79
N SER A 24 -8.29 -3.75 -0.02
CA SER A 24 -7.78 -5.12 -0.03
C SER A 24 -7.04 -5.39 -1.34
N ILE A 25 -5.85 -5.94 -1.24
CA ILE A 25 -4.99 -6.30 -2.37
C ILE A 25 -4.62 -7.78 -2.25
N SER A 26 -4.78 -8.54 -3.33
CA SER A 26 -4.29 -9.92 -3.41
C SER A 26 -3.66 -10.25 -4.77
N GLY A 27 -2.59 -11.05 -4.76
CA GLY A 27 -1.95 -11.56 -5.98
C GLY A 27 -0.50 -11.11 -6.21
N ASN A 28 0.04 -11.42 -7.40
CA ASN A 28 1.44 -11.20 -7.78
C ASN A 28 1.64 -9.86 -8.50
N MET A 29 1.03 -8.79 -7.99
CA MET A 29 1.20 -7.44 -8.52
C MET A 29 2.36 -6.71 -7.85
N LYS A 30 3.05 -5.87 -8.62
CA LYS A 30 4.07 -4.96 -8.13
C LYS A 30 3.59 -3.52 -8.22
N ILE A 31 3.70 -2.80 -7.11
CA ILE A 31 3.30 -1.40 -6.98
C ILE A 31 4.55 -0.59 -6.64
N ASN A 32 4.95 0.31 -7.54
CA ASN A 32 6.00 1.30 -7.33
C ASN A 32 5.34 2.65 -6.97
N GLY A 33 5.14 2.89 -5.68
CA GLY A 33 4.64 4.19 -5.21
C GLY A 33 3.84 4.17 -3.93
N LEU A 34 2.84 5.06 -3.84
CA LEU A 34 2.06 5.27 -2.61
C LEU A 34 0.80 4.42 -2.64
N VAL A 35 0.55 3.70 -1.55
CA VAL A 35 -0.73 3.09 -1.22
C VAL A 35 -1.25 3.77 0.04
N TYR A 36 -2.41 4.42 -0.05
CA TYR A 36 -3.00 5.16 1.06
C TYR A 36 -4.44 4.72 1.25
N ALA A 37 -4.76 4.11 2.39
CA ALA A 37 -6.10 3.76 2.81
C ALA A 37 -6.50 4.61 4.03
N VAL A 38 -7.67 5.27 3.97
CA VAL A 38 -8.19 6.04 5.11
C VAL A 38 -8.68 5.11 6.23
N ASN A 39 -9.16 3.91 5.89
CA ASN A 39 -9.54 2.89 6.88
C ASN A 39 -8.48 1.81 6.99
N ASP A 40 -8.71 0.60 6.47
CA ASP A 40 -7.76 -0.53 6.57
C ASP A 40 -7.04 -0.83 5.26
N LEU A 41 -5.85 -1.40 5.37
CA LEU A 41 -5.13 -2.01 4.26
C LEU A 41 -4.87 -3.50 4.54
N THR A 42 -5.48 -4.36 3.73
CA THR A 42 -5.18 -5.80 3.69
C THR A 42 -4.33 -6.09 2.46
N TYR A 43 -3.18 -6.76 2.63
CA TYR A 43 -2.30 -7.11 1.53
C TYR A 43 -1.82 -8.57 1.58
N ASN A 44 -2.37 -9.37 0.67
CA ASN A 44 -2.08 -10.79 0.47
C ASN A 44 -1.32 -11.00 -0.86
N GLY A 45 -0.04 -10.59 -0.88
CA GLY A 45 0.84 -10.73 -2.04
C GLY A 45 1.26 -12.17 -2.29
N THR A 46 1.36 -12.58 -3.56
CA THR A 46 1.84 -13.92 -3.95
C THR A 46 3.05 -13.82 -4.88
N GLY A 47 3.84 -14.90 -4.98
CA GLY A 47 4.97 -14.95 -5.91
C GLY A 47 6.02 -13.87 -5.64
N THR A 48 6.16 -12.92 -6.57
CA THR A 48 7.06 -11.77 -6.50
C THR A 48 6.35 -10.43 -6.24
N GLY A 49 5.06 -10.48 -5.88
CA GLY A 49 4.27 -9.29 -5.60
C GLY A 49 4.90 -8.46 -4.49
N GLU A 50 4.94 -7.15 -4.67
CA GLU A 50 5.46 -6.23 -3.66
C GLU A 50 4.89 -4.81 -3.81
N ILE A 51 4.77 -4.10 -2.69
CA ILE A 51 4.63 -2.65 -2.66
C ILE A 51 6.02 -2.07 -2.41
N LYS A 52 6.65 -1.51 -3.44
CA LYS A 52 7.93 -0.81 -3.37
C LYS A 52 7.69 0.70 -3.36
N GLY A 53 7.57 1.27 -2.17
CA GLY A 53 7.20 2.67 -1.97
C GLY A 53 6.75 2.91 -0.55
N LEU A 54 5.52 3.36 -0.32
CA LEU A 54 5.00 3.62 1.02
C LEU A 54 3.55 3.14 1.08
N ALA A 55 3.22 2.41 2.14
CA ALA A 55 1.87 2.03 2.48
C ALA A 55 1.46 2.78 3.75
N ILE A 56 0.35 3.52 3.68
CA ILE A 56 -0.27 4.22 4.81
C ILE A 56 -1.68 3.68 4.96
N SER A 57 -2.02 3.33 6.18
CA SER A 57 -3.37 3.02 6.59
C SER A 57 -3.64 3.78 7.88
N GLN A 58 -4.72 4.56 7.92
CA GLN A 58 -4.98 5.43 9.08
C GLN A 58 -5.92 4.80 10.10
N ASN A 59 -6.70 3.77 9.72
CA ASN A 59 -7.73 3.16 10.55
C ASN A 59 -8.63 4.20 11.27
N VAL A 60 -9.05 5.24 10.54
CA VAL A 60 -9.76 6.38 11.15
C VAL A 60 -11.25 6.08 11.37
N ARG A 61 -11.79 5.00 10.79
CA ARG A 61 -13.23 4.68 10.86
C ARG A 61 -13.59 3.49 11.76
N ASP A 62 -12.65 2.62 12.10
CA ASP A 62 -12.93 1.41 12.89
C ASP A 62 -12.12 1.38 14.20
N THR A 63 -12.73 0.90 15.28
CA THR A 63 -12.10 0.71 16.59
C THR A 63 -11.50 -0.68 16.78
N THR A 64 -11.66 -1.58 15.80
CA THR A 64 -11.44 -3.02 15.93
C THR A 64 -10.50 -3.64 14.89
N ALA A 65 -10.01 -2.89 13.90
CA ALA A 65 -9.19 -3.43 12.81
C ALA A 65 -7.69 -3.08 12.92
N THR A 66 -6.82 -3.95 12.40
CA THR A 66 -5.37 -3.75 12.30
C THR A 66 -5.08 -2.86 11.08
N ALA A 67 -4.42 -1.71 11.29
CA ALA A 67 -4.21 -0.73 10.22
C ALA A 67 -3.53 -1.33 8.98
N ILE A 68 -2.50 -2.14 9.17
CA ILE A 68 -1.92 -3.00 8.12
C ILE A 68 -1.88 -4.41 8.70
N SER A 69 -2.80 -5.28 8.26
CA SER A 69 -2.85 -6.63 8.79
C SER A 69 -1.78 -7.52 8.15
N SER A 70 -0.92 -8.11 8.98
CA SER A 70 -0.16 -9.32 8.67
C SER A 70 -0.82 -10.59 9.21
N ASP A 71 -2.01 -10.48 9.83
CA ASP A 71 -2.69 -11.50 10.63
C ASP A 71 -4.13 -11.74 10.13
N ASP A 72 -4.38 -11.55 8.83
CA ASP A 72 -5.41 -12.42 8.26
C ASP A 72 -4.75 -13.80 8.19
N SER A 73 -5.30 -14.83 8.82
CA SER A 73 -4.77 -16.22 8.76
C SER A 73 -4.72 -16.80 7.33
N THR A 74 -4.99 -15.96 6.33
CA THR A 74 -4.76 -16.13 4.90
C THR A 74 -3.55 -15.35 4.33
N THR A 75 -2.65 -14.78 5.16
CA THR A 75 -1.30 -14.37 4.73
C THR A 75 -0.42 -15.59 4.43
N THR A 76 -0.99 -16.56 3.73
CA THR A 76 -0.26 -17.50 2.90
C THR A 76 0.10 -16.75 1.63
N GLY A 77 1.27 -16.12 1.65
CA GLY A 77 1.69 -15.25 0.56
C GLY A 77 3.00 -14.54 0.87
N ASN A 78 3.79 -14.27 -0.17
CA ASN A 78 5.06 -13.55 -0.08
C ASN A 78 4.82 -12.03 -0.05
N SER A 79 3.93 -11.56 0.84
CA SER A 79 3.59 -10.13 0.98
C SER A 79 4.83 -9.33 1.38
N ARG A 80 5.22 -8.39 0.53
CA ARG A 80 6.42 -7.57 0.71
C ARG A 80 6.09 -6.09 0.59
N ILE A 81 6.38 -5.32 1.63
CA ILE A 81 6.35 -3.86 1.59
C ILE A 81 7.78 -3.38 1.79
N LYS A 82 8.36 -2.76 0.76
CA LYS A 82 9.72 -2.22 0.78
C LYS A 82 9.65 -0.71 0.68
N PHE A 83 10.08 -0.05 1.75
CA PHE A 83 10.15 1.41 1.75
C PHE A 83 11.10 1.91 0.66
N ASN A 84 10.64 2.80 -0.21
CA ASN A 84 11.46 3.41 -1.27
C ASN A 84 10.97 4.83 -1.60
N CYS A 85 11.76 5.84 -1.21
CA CYS A 85 11.42 7.25 -1.43
C CYS A 85 11.39 7.66 -2.91
N ASP A 86 12.26 7.09 -3.75
CA ASP A 86 12.34 7.47 -5.17
C ASP A 86 11.05 7.15 -5.92
N ASN A 87 10.36 6.09 -5.49
CA ASN A 87 9.08 5.67 -6.03
C ASN A 87 7.89 6.51 -5.53
N LEU A 88 8.07 7.37 -4.52
CA LEU A 88 6.97 8.20 -3.96
C LEU A 88 6.70 9.48 -4.75
N LYS A 89 7.47 9.75 -5.81
CA LYS A 89 7.31 10.95 -6.62
C LYS A 89 5.86 11.05 -7.12
N PRO A 90 5.20 12.21 -6.95
CA PRO A 90 3.82 12.40 -7.41
C PRO A 90 3.72 12.09 -8.91
N PRO A 91 2.72 11.29 -9.34
CA PRO A 91 2.46 11.13 -10.76
C PRO A 91 2.03 12.47 -11.39
N PRO A 92 2.20 12.65 -12.71
CA PRO A 92 1.69 13.83 -13.41
C PRO A 92 0.20 14.05 -13.10
N GLY A 93 -0.17 15.28 -12.67
CA GLY A 93 -1.54 15.62 -12.32
C GLY A 93 -1.96 15.29 -10.87
N ALA A 94 -1.04 14.82 -10.02
CA ALA A 94 -1.31 14.69 -8.60
C ALA A 94 -1.70 16.05 -7.97
N PRO A 95 -2.73 16.11 -7.10
CA PRO A 95 -3.14 17.36 -6.46
C PRO A 95 -1.99 17.99 -5.68
N ILE A 96 -1.80 19.30 -5.86
CA ILE A 96 -0.87 20.11 -5.06
C ILE A 96 -1.35 20.04 -3.59
N GLY A 97 -0.55 19.42 -2.71
CA GLY A 97 -0.85 19.32 -1.27
C GLY A 97 -0.91 17.90 -0.71
N PHE A 98 -0.99 16.85 -1.55
CA PHE A 98 -0.86 15.47 -1.09
C PHE A 98 0.63 15.10 -1.01
N SER A 99 1.35 15.68 -0.05
CA SER A 99 2.75 15.30 0.20
C SER A 99 2.79 14.36 1.40
N VAL A 100 3.59 13.30 1.31
CA VAL A 100 4.09 12.66 2.52
C VAL A 100 4.95 13.73 3.21
N VAL A 101 4.50 14.22 4.37
CA VAL A 101 5.27 15.21 5.13
C VAL A 101 6.49 14.48 5.70
N PRO A 102 7.72 15.01 5.52
CA PRO A 102 8.90 14.45 6.17
C PRO A 102 8.65 14.35 7.69
N GLY A 103 8.72 13.15 8.25
CA GLY A 103 8.42 12.91 9.67
C GLY A 103 7.28 11.92 9.95
N SER A 104 6.63 11.35 8.91
CA SER A 104 5.82 10.16 9.09
C SER A 104 6.69 9.04 9.68
N TYR A 105 6.34 8.64 10.90
CA TYR A 105 7.06 7.80 11.85
C TYR A 105 7.86 6.63 11.23
N ARG A 106 9.12 6.48 11.68
CA ARG A 106 10.01 5.34 11.44
C ARG A 106 10.39 4.76 12.79
N GLU A 107 9.97 3.53 13.10
CA GLU A 107 10.59 2.73 14.16
C GLU A 107 12.09 2.61 13.83
N LEU A 108 12.96 3.07 14.73
CA LEU A 108 14.37 2.72 14.68
C LEU A 108 14.50 1.31 15.25
N SER A 109 15.16 0.42 14.51
CA SER A 109 15.52 -0.90 15.05
C SER A 109 16.52 -0.72 16.19
N ASP A 110 16.34 -1.48 17.27
CA ASP A 110 17.31 -1.64 18.36
C ASP A 110 18.73 -1.95 17.85
#